data_AF-A0AAX2G7J2-F1
#
_entry.id   AF-A0AAX2G7J2-F1
#
_cell.length_a   1.000
_cell.length_b   1.000
_cell.length_c   1.000
_cell.angle_alpha   90.00
_cell.angle_beta   90.00
_cell.angle_gamma   90.00
#
_symmetry.space_group_name_H-M   'P 1'
#
loop_
_entity.id
_entity.type
_entity.pdbx_description
1 polymer ?
#
loop_
_entity_poly.entity_id
_entity_poly.type
_entity_poly.pdbx_seq_one_letter_code
_entity_poly.pdbx_strand_id
1 'polypeptide(L)'
;MKNTPIPVAVRTVDTGIGMKLPYIESSTVGEVAGKFSKASTAAKDDAYQFAKGSGGSGVSKVGSVAKGTGNKEETFTVPKWSNDGKYDKVRGYRGRDLTKYDEEYLVDPRLVVEMNFKGKTNSGTNAAGWERNAKKFFNTLLKSNPEFWSAENTALIKRGRVPIVDEQFIKYFSQYKEYIKDPMRHHHIGEGGQAVALPKSLHPGYGGIHNVEKEWGITGIDDEIATRLETFINNLRR
;
A
#
# COMPACT_ATOMS: atom_id res chain seq x y z
N MET A 1 -4.04 -5.88 25.55
CA MET A 1 -4.48 -4.60 24.95
C MET A 1 -3.74 -4.19 23.68
N LYS A 2 -2.54 -4.73 23.36
CA LYS A 2 -1.76 -4.29 22.18
C LYS A 2 -2.38 -4.60 20.81
N ASN A 3 -3.36 -5.51 20.74
CA ASN A 3 -3.97 -5.97 19.48
C ASN A 3 -5.43 -5.56 19.35
N THR A 4 -5.93 -4.64 20.19
CA THR A 4 -7.29 -4.13 20.04
C THR A 4 -7.33 -3.22 18.81
N PRO A 5 -8.18 -3.49 17.80
CA PRO A 5 -8.34 -2.60 16.65
C PRO A 5 -9.00 -1.30 17.11
N ILE A 6 -8.43 -0.17 16.73
CA ILE A 6 -8.98 1.17 16.95
C ILE A 6 -9.17 1.90 15.63
N PRO A 7 -10.28 2.62 15.45
CA PRO A 7 -10.54 3.36 14.22
C PRO A 7 -9.54 4.50 14.06
N VAL A 8 -8.90 4.60 12.89
CA VAL A 8 -7.89 5.63 12.59
C VAL A 8 -8.28 6.55 11.44
N ALA A 9 -9.15 6.12 10.53
CA ALA A 9 -9.66 6.96 9.44
C ALA A 9 -10.99 6.43 8.89
N VAL A 10 -11.79 7.33 8.30
CA VAL A 10 -12.91 6.97 7.43
C VAL A 10 -12.47 7.15 5.98
N ARG A 11 -12.61 6.10 5.15
CA ARG A 11 -12.21 6.11 3.74
C ARG A 11 -13.32 5.57 2.86
N THR A 12 -13.24 5.87 1.56
CA THR A 12 -14.10 5.25 0.55
C THR A 12 -13.30 4.27 -0.30
N VAL A 13 -13.87 3.11 -0.61
CA VAL A 13 -13.33 2.13 -1.56
C VAL A 13 -14.18 2.10 -2.83
N ASP A 14 -13.52 2.11 -4.00
CA ASP A 14 -14.17 1.81 -5.27
C ASP A 14 -14.31 0.29 -5.40
N THR A 15 -15.53 -0.16 -5.62
CA THR A 15 -15.86 -1.59 -5.63
C THR A 15 -15.82 -2.18 -7.05
N GLY A 16 -15.45 -1.37 -8.04
CA GLY A 16 -15.41 -1.71 -9.46
C GLY A 16 -16.79 -1.83 -10.13
N ILE A 17 -17.88 -1.83 -9.35
CA ILE A 17 -19.26 -1.90 -9.84
C ILE A 17 -19.97 -0.54 -9.87
N GLY A 18 -19.21 0.55 -9.88
CA GLY A 18 -19.76 1.92 -9.90
C GLY A 18 -20.32 2.38 -8.54
N MET A 19 -20.04 1.63 -7.46
CA MET A 19 -20.38 2.01 -6.09
C MET A 19 -19.12 2.37 -5.32
N LYS A 20 -19.19 3.44 -4.51
CA LYS A 20 -18.17 3.76 -3.51
C LYS A 20 -18.69 3.41 -2.13
N LEU A 21 -17.95 2.61 -1.37
CA LEU A 21 -18.34 2.23 -0.01
C LEU A 21 -17.48 2.92 1.03
N PRO A 22 -18.07 3.60 2.03
CA PRO A 22 -17.32 4.05 3.18
C PRO A 22 -16.95 2.86 4.06
N TYR A 23 -15.72 2.84 4.56
CA TYR A 23 -15.24 1.92 5.58
C TYR A 23 -14.35 2.64 6.58
N ILE A 24 -14.19 2.02 7.74
CA ILE A 24 -13.35 2.53 8.82
C ILE A 24 -12.03 1.77 8.75
N GLU A 25 -10.94 2.48 8.49
CA GLU A 25 -9.61 1.91 8.64
C GLU A 25 -9.32 1.77 10.13
N SER A 26 -8.86 0.60 10.56
CA SER A 26 -8.47 0.34 11.94
C SER A 26 -6.98 -0.01 12.02
N SER A 27 -6.34 0.32 13.13
CA SER A 27 -4.95 -0.02 13.44
C SER A 27 -4.90 -0.54 14.87
N THR A 28 -3.81 -1.20 15.25
CA THR A 28 -3.68 -1.72 16.62
C THR A 28 -3.23 -0.61 17.58
N VAL A 29 -3.68 -0.69 18.85
CA VAL A 29 -3.27 0.28 19.89
C VAL A 29 -1.75 0.42 19.99
N GLY A 30 -0.99 -0.67 19.78
CA GLY A 30 0.47 -0.65 19.77
C GLY A 30 1.07 0.20 18.64
N GLU A 31 0.51 0.11 17.43
CA GLU A 31 0.95 0.91 16.27
C GLU A 31 0.59 2.39 16.43
N VAL A 32 -0.60 2.67 16.95
CA VAL A 32 -1.11 4.03 17.12
C VAL A 32 -0.41 4.76 18.26
N ALA A 33 -0.14 4.11 19.40
CA ALA A 33 0.66 4.68 20.48
C ALA A 33 2.09 5.02 20.02
N GLY A 34 2.66 4.19 19.13
CA GLY A 34 3.92 4.49 18.45
C GLY A 34 3.85 5.74 17.55
N LYS A 35 2.70 5.98 16.88
CA LYS A 35 2.46 7.19 16.06
C LYS A 35 2.24 8.46 16.89
N PHE A 36 1.46 8.39 17.97
CA PHE A 36 1.20 9.55 18.85
C PHE A 36 2.44 10.00 19.64
N SER A 37 3.24 9.05 20.11
CA SER A 37 4.51 9.37 20.78
C SER A 37 5.43 10.18 19.86
N LYS A 38 5.48 9.82 18.57
CA LYS A 38 6.25 10.49 17.51
C LYS A 38 5.70 11.86 17.09
N ALA A 39 4.38 12.02 17.02
CA ALA A 39 3.76 13.32 16.72
C ALA A 39 4.04 14.35 17.84
N SER A 40 4.11 13.88 19.10
CA SER A 40 4.43 14.75 20.23
C SER A 40 5.89 15.21 20.24
N THR A 41 6.84 14.40 19.74
CA THR A 41 8.26 14.77 19.62
C THR A 41 8.49 15.74 18.47
N ALA A 42 7.90 15.50 17.29
CA ALA A 42 8.01 16.43 16.15
C ALA A 42 7.45 17.82 16.48
N ALA A 43 6.31 17.91 17.17
CA ALA A 43 5.75 19.18 17.61
C ALA A 43 6.63 19.92 18.64
N LYS A 44 7.44 19.20 19.43
CA LYS A 44 8.39 19.80 20.38
C LYS A 44 9.64 20.31 19.67
N ASP A 45 10.15 19.58 18.67
CA ASP A 45 11.33 19.98 17.90
C ASP A 45 11.06 21.22 17.02
N ASP A 46 9.89 21.28 16.39
CA ASP A 46 9.47 22.44 15.57
C ASP A 46 9.29 23.71 16.43
N ALA A 47 8.72 23.57 17.64
CA ALA A 47 8.60 24.67 18.60
C ALA A 47 9.97 25.15 19.11
N TYR A 48 10.95 24.25 19.24
CA TYR A 48 12.33 24.59 19.63
C TYR A 48 13.09 25.33 18.52
N GLN A 49 12.84 25.00 17.25
CA GLN A 49 13.41 25.69 16.10
C GLN A 49 12.80 27.09 15.90
N PHE A 50 11.50 27.25 16.18
CA PHE A 50 10.84 28.56 16.13
C PHE A 50 11.35 29.54 17.20
N ALA A 51 11.84 29.05 18.34
CA ALA A 51 12.38 29.88 19.41
C ALA A 51 13.83 30.36 19.18
N LYS A 52 14.52 29.87 18.13
CA LYS A 52 15.93 30.21 17.83
C LYS A 52 16.12 31.08 16.59
N GLY A 53 15.04 31.46 15.91
CA GLY A 53 15.09 32.21 14.65
C GLY A 53 14.55 33.64 14.72
N SER A 54 15.13 34.52 15.55
CA SER A 54 15.19 35.97 15.27
C SER A 54 16.13 36.69 16.26
N GLY A 55 16.95 37.62 15.77
CA GLY A 55 17.61 38.65 16.59
C GLY A 55 19.13 38.57 16.66
N GLY A 56 19.81 39.50 16.00
CA GLY A 56 21.27 39.65 16.02
C GLY A 56 21.83 40.46 17.20
N SER A 57 23.16 40.39 17.33
CA SER A 57 24.14 41.34 17.91
C SER A 57 23.90 41.98 19.29
N GLY A 58 24.79 41.68 20.26
CA GLY A 58 25.11 42.60 21.37
C GLY A 58 25.45 41.98 22.75
N VAL A 59 26.75 41.95 23.08
CA VAL A 59 27.37 42.38 24.38
C VAL A 59 27.12 41.58 25.71
N SER A 60 28.27 41.10 26.25
CA SER A 60 28.77 40.98 27.65
C SER A 60 28.06 40.20 28.78
N LYS A 61 28.77 39.14 29.24
CA LYS A 61 29.14 38.73 30.63
C LYS A 61 28.16 38.96 31.81
N VAL A 62 27.76 37.87 32.47
CA VAL A 62 28.10 37.41 33.86
C VAL A 62 27.02 36.43 34.34
N GLY A 63 27.43 35.32 34.98
CA GLY A 63 26.57 34.60 35.93
C GLY A 63 26.62 33.08 35.88
N SER A 64 27.60 32.49 36.56
CA SER A 64 27.63 31.06 36.90
C SER A 64 26.42 30.66 37.75
N VAL A 65 25.73 29.57 37.40
CA VAL A 65 25.16 28.61 38.37
C VAL A 65 25.21 27.21 37.76
N ALA A 66 25.91 26.31 38.44
CA ALA A 66 25.93 24.88 38.17
C ALA A 66 24.89 24.16 39.05
N LYS A 67 24.13 23.21 38.48
CA LYS A 67 23.78 21.89 39.04
C LYS A 67 22.72 21.20 38.19
N GLY A 68 22.92 19.93 37.86
CA GLY A 68 21.88 19.08 37.28
C GLY A 68 22.41 17.83 36.60
N THR A 69 22.77 16.84 37.40
CA THR A 69 23.13 15.46 37.02
C THR A 69 21.95 14.67 36.46
N GLY A 70 22.21 13.79 35.48
CA GLY A 70 21.30 12.74 34.98
C GLY A 70 20.38 13.24 33.86
N ASN A 71 20.29 12.65 32.67
CA ASN A 71 20.47 11.26 32.25
C ASN A 71 21.04 11.27 30.82
N LYS A 72 21.93 10.33 30.49
CA LYS A 72 22.19 10.02 29.07
C LYS A 72 20.94 9.34 28.55
N GLU A 73 19.99 10.12 28.05
CA GLU A 73 18.98 9.58 27.13
C GLU A 73 19.75 9.09 25.92
N GLU A 74 19.92 7.77 25.82
CA GLU A 74 20.22 7.13 24.55
C GLU A 74 19.11 7.58 23.59
N THR A 75 19.45 8.51 22.71
CA THR A 75 18.56 9.00 21.66
C THR A 75 18.30 7.84 20.72
N PHE A 76 17.28 7.04 21.02
CA PHE A 76 16.73 6.09 20.09
C PHE A 76 15.97 6.89 19.04
N THR A 77 16.69 7.32 18.00
CA THR A 77 16.09 7.89 16.79
C THR A 77 15.24 6.80 16.14
N VAL A 78 13.96 6.72 16.50
CA VAL A 78 12.99 5.91 15.77
C VAL A 78 12.78 6.60 14.42
N PRO A 79 13.07 5.96 13.28
CA PRO A 79 12.90 6.62 12.00
C PRO A 79 11.44 7.04 11.76
N LYS A 80 11.29 8.20 11.12
CA LYS A 80 10.05 8.79 10.63
C LYS A 80 9.53 7.94 9.47
N TRP A 81 8.68 6.94 9.74
CA TRP A 81 8.11 6.12 8.67
C TRP A 81 6.77 6.65 8.18
N SER A 82 6.86 7.46 7.12
CA SER A 82 5.81 7.67 6.13
C SER A 82 6.46 7.40 4.78
N ASN A 83 5.92 6.50 3.95
CA ASN A 83 6.44 6.29 2.60
C ASN A 83 6.00 7.44 1.67
N ASP A 84 6.15 8.70 2.12
CA ASP A 84 5.69 9.97 1.53
C ASP A 84 4.24 10.01 0.98
N GLY A 85 3.45 8.96 1.23
CA GLY A 85 2.14 8.73 0.64
C GLY A 85 2.18 8.01 -0.71
N LYS A 86 3.37 7.76 -1.31
CA LYS A 86 3.54 7.07 -2.60
C LYS A 86 2.71 5.81 -2.71
N TYR A 87 2.71 4.97 -1.67
CA TYR A 87 2.07 3.65 -1.68
C TYR A 87 0.64 3.62 -1.12
N ASP A 88 0.07 4.75 -0.70
CA ASP A 88 -1.23 4.79 -0.02
C ASP A 88 -2.39 4.32 -0.91
N LYS A 89 -2.20 4.26 -2.23
CA LYS A 89 -3.16 3.69 -3.17
C LYS A 89 -3.28 2.15 -3.05
N VAL A 90 -2.27 1.48 -2.49
CA VAL A 90 -2.31 0.05 -2.20
C VAL A 90 -2.87 -0.16 -0.79
N ARG A 91 -4.09 -0.71 -0.67
CA ARG A 91 -4.77 -0.85 0.63
C ARG A 91 -3.95 -1.68 1.62
N GLY A 92 -3.35 -2.77 1.14
CA GLY A 92 -2.51 -3.65 1.94
C GLY A 92 -1.29 -2.97 2.55
N TYR A 93 -0.83 -1.84 2.00
CA TYR A 93 0.42 -1.18 2.44
C TYR A 93 0.20 -0.04 3.45
N ARG A 94 -1.06 0.37 3.65
CA ARG A 94 -1.38 1.53 4.51
C ARG A 94 -0.97 1.26 5.95
N GLY A 95 -0.31 2.25 6.55
CA GLY A 95 0.10 2.19 7.94
C GLY A 95 1.25 1.23 8.24
N ARG A 96 1.88 0.62 7.21
CA ARG A 96 2.99 -0.34 7.37
C ARG A 96 4.35 0.28 7.07
N ASP A 97 5.37 -0.26 7.71
CA ASP A 97 6.77 0.00 7.38
C ASP A 97 7.20 -0.87 6.20
N LEU A 98 7.37 -0.25 5.04
CA LEU A 98 7.71 -0.94 3.80
C LEU A 98 9.21 -1.09 3.58
N THR A 99 10.09 -0.63 4.47
CA THR A 99 11.55 -0.79 4.23
C THR A 99 12.07 -2.19 4.43
N LYS A 100 11.29 -3.01 5.10
CA LYS A 100 11.63 -4.42 5.28
C LYS A 100 11.20 -5.28 4.09
N TYR A 101 10.59 -4.64 3.09
CA TYR A 101 9.95 -5.34 1.98
C TYR A 101 10.91 -5.30 0.81
N ASP A 102 11.20 -6.47 0.24
CA ASP A 102 12.07 -6.54 -0.93
C ASP A 102 11.42 -5.81 -2.10
N GLU A 103 12.23 -5.01 -2.80
CA GLU A 103 11.74 -4.06 -3.82
C GLU A 103 10.98 -4.74 -4.95
N GLU A 104 11.35 -5.97 -5.30
CA GLU A 104 10.67 -6.75 -6.34
C GLU A 104 9.24 -7.16 -5.97
N TYR A 105 8.92 -7.25 -4.68
CA TYR A 105 7.57 -7.54 -4.19
C TYR A 105 6.79 -6.27 -3.83
N LEU A 106 7.44 -5.11 -3.79
CA LEU A 106 6.79 -3.82 -3.60
C LEU A 106 6.09 -3.37 -4.88
N VAL A 107 4.77 -3.50 -4.89
CA VAL A 107 3.98 -3.20 -6.07
C VAL A 107 3.91 -1.69 -6.31
N ASP A 108 4.18 -1.29 -7.56
CA ASP A 108 3.97 0.10 -7.96
C ASP A 108 2.47 0.39 -8.05
N PRO A 109 1.96 1.40 -7.34
CA PRO A 109 0.54 1.73 -7.34
C PRO A 109 -0.06 2.06 -8.71
N ARG A 110 0.77 2.44 -9.70
CA ARG A 110 0.34 2.70 -11.07
C ARG A 110 -0.05 1.42 -11.82
N LEU A 111 0.35 0.25 -11.31
CA LEU A 111 -0.01 -1.08 -11.83
C LEU A 111 -1.24 -1.69 -11.14
N VAL A 112 -1.86 -0.99 -10.20
CA VAL A 112 -2.98 -1.50 -9.43
C VAL A 112 -4.31 -1.17 -10.08
N VAL A 113 -5.19 -2.18 -10.18
CA VAL A 113 -6.56 -2.06 -10.67
C VAL A 113 -7.52 -2.61 -9.62
N GLU A 114 -8.62 -1.88 -9.38
CA GLU A 114 -9.75 -2.42 -8.62
C GLU A 114 -10.52 -3.43 -9.47
N MET A 115 -10.59 -4.65 -8.96
CA MET A 115 -11.38 -5.72 -9.54
C MET A 115 -12.81 -5.62 -9.00
N ASN A 116 -13.79 -5.93 -9.84
CA ASN A 116 -15.19 -5.76 -9.46
C ASN A 116 -15.58 -6.82 -8.42
N PHE A 117 -16.23 -6.39 -7.34
CA PHE A 117 -16.89 -7.34 -6.46
C PHE A 117 -18.09 -7.94 -7.17
N LYS A 118 -18.17 -9.27 -7.23
CA LYS A 118 -19.29 -9.97 -7.86
C LYS A 118 -20.10 -10.80 -6.88
N GLY A 119 -19.62 -10.96 -5.65
CA GLY A 119 -20.23 -11.83 -4.64
C GLY A 119 -19.36 -13.06 -4.37
N LYS A 120 -19.34 -13.47 -3.10
CA LYS A 120 -18.66 -14.69 -2.66
C LYS A 120 -19.30 -15.90 -3.36
N THR A 121 -18.50 -16.93 -3.62
CA THR A 121 -18.91 -18.20 -4.29
C THR A 121 -19.34 -18.11 -5.76
N ASN A 122 -19.42 -16.91 -6.36
CA ASN A 122 -19.74 -16.78 -7.77
C ASN A 122 -18.61 -17.27 -8.68
N SER A 123 -18.98 -17.77 -9.87
CA SER A 123 -17.98 -18.23 -10.83
C SER A 123 -17.08 -17.09 -11.30
N GLY A 124 -15.79 -17.39 -11.48
CA GLY A 124 -14.80 -16.42 -11.93
C GLY A 124 -14.40 -15.37 -10.88
N THR A 125 -14.69 -15.59 -9.60
CA THR A 125 -14.19 -14.77 -8.49
C THR A 125 -13.10 -15.48 -7.68
N ASN A 126 -12.36 -14.73 -6.87
CA ASN A 126 -11.52 -15.27 -5.81
C ASN A 126 -12.36 -15.62 -4.58
N ALA A 127 -11.72 -16.18 -3.53
CA ALA A 127 -12.43 -16.59 -2.32
C ALA A 127 -13.21 -15.46 -1.64
N ALA A 128 -12.67 -14.23 -1.70
CA ALA A 128 -13.32 -13.04 -1.17
C ALA A 128 -14.44 -12.47 -2.06
N GLY A 129 -14.67 -13.01 -3.27
CA GLY A 129 -15.77 -12.59 -4.15
C GLY A 129 -15.42 -11.54 -5.21
N TRP A 130 -14.13 -11.24 -5.39
CA TRP A 130 -13.62 -10.29 -6.39
C TRP A 130 -13.34 -10.99 -7.72
N GLU A 131 -13.67 -10.35 -8.84
CA GLU A 131 -13.49 -10.96 -10.16
C GLU A 131 -12.02 -11.25 -10.52
N ARG A 132 -11.77 -12.38 -11.17
CA ARG A 132 -10.42 -12.84 -11.60
C ARG A 132 -10.15 -12.63 -13.09
N ASN A 133 -10.83 -11.65 -13.70
CA ASN A 133 -10.79 -11.46 -15.14
C ASN A 133 -9.49 -10.75 -15.59
N ALA A 134 -8.50 -11.54 -15.99
CA ALA A 134 -7.21 -11.06 -16.49
C ALA A 134 -7.35 -10.13 -17.71
N LYS A 135 -8.27 -10.42 -18.62
CA LYS A 135 -8.49 -9.59 -19.82
C LYS A 135 -8.97 -8.20 -19.44
N LYS A 136 -9.95 -8.09 -18.53
CA LYS A 136 -10.42 -6.80 -17.99
C LYS A 136 -9.27 -6.07 -17.33
N PHE A 137 -8.56 -6.75 -16.43
CA PHE A 137 -7.41 -6.21 -15.71
C PHE A 137 -6.38 -5.53 -16.63
N PHE A 138 -5.83 -6.26 -17.61
CA PHE A 138 -4.81 -5.71 -18.51
C PHE A 138 -5.36 -4.61 -19.44
N ASN A 139 -6.62 -4.72 -19.89
CA ASN A 139 -7.23 -3.66 -20.71
C ASN A 139 -7.46 -2.38 -19.89
N THR A 140 -7.80 -2.48 -18.60
CA THR A 140 -7.90 -1.32 -17.70
C THR A 140 -6.54 -0.67 -17.51
N LEU A 141 -5.46 -1.44 -17.31
CA LEU A 141 -4.11 -0.88 -17.22
C LEU A 141 -3.67 -0.20 -18.52
N LEU A 142 -3.89 -0.84 -19.68
CA LEU A 142 -3.56 -0.25 -20.97
C LEU A 142 -4.32 1.06 -21.21
N LYS A 143 -5.59 1.14 -20.80
CA LYS A 143 -6.39 2.36 -20.94
C LYS A 143 -5.91 3.49 -20.04
N SER A 144 -5.52 3.17 -18.80
CA SER A 144 -5.15 4.17 -17.79
C SER A 144 -3.70 4.64 -17.91
N ASN A 145 -2.80 3.77 -18.36
CA ASN A 145 -1.37 4.05 -18.49
C ASN A 145 -0.84 3.42 -19.79
N PRO A 146 -1.25 3.93 -20.97
CA PRO A 146 -0.81 3.39 -22.25
C PRO A 146 0.70 3.43 -22.44
N GLU A 147 1.40 4.37 -21.79
CA GLU A 147 2.83 4.59 -21.91
C GLU A 147 3.69 3.47 -21.35
N PHE A 148 3.16 2.58 -20.50
CA PHE A 148 3.91 1.45 -19.96
C PHE A 148 4.10 0.31 -20.96
N TRP A 149 3.36 0.34 -22.07
CA TRP A 149 3.22 -0.81 -22.96
C TRP A 149 3.83 -0.52 -24.32
N SER A 150 4.73 -1.40 -24.78
CA SER A 150 5.20 -1.41 -26.16
C SER A 150 4.07 -1.66 -27.16
N ALA A 151 4.34 -1.47 -28.46
CA ALA A 151 3.37 -1.79 -29.51
C ALA A 151 3.00 -3.29 -29.48
N GLU A 152 3.97 -4.15 -29.21
CA GLU A 152 3.83 -5.59 -29.09
C GLU A 152 2.95 -5.96 -27.90
N ASN A 153 3.25 -5.43 -26.71
CA ASN A 153 2.45 -5.66 -25.51
C ASN A 153 1.04 -5.10 -25.67
N THR A 154 0.89 -3.93 -26.28
CA THR A 154 -0.41 -3.35 -26.62
C THR A 154 -1.23 -4.30 -27.52
N ALA A 155 -0.61 -4.88 -28.55
CA ALA A 155 -1.25 -5.85 -29.44
C ALA A 155 -1.60 -7.17 -28.74
N LEU A 156 -0.79 -7.62 -27.78
CA LEU A 156 -1.10 -8.78 -26.94
C LEU A 156 -2.34 -8.50 -26.08
N ILE A 157 -2.35 -7.40 -25.32
CA ILE A 157 -3.44 -7.02 -24.42
C ILE A 157 -4.77 -6.85 -25.18
N LYS A 158 -4.76 -6.17 -26.32
CA LYS A 158 -5.96 -5.98 -27.17
C LYS A 158 -6.55 -7.30 -27.67
N ARG A 159 -5.71 -8.31 -27.90
CA ARG A 159 -6.12 -9.68 -28.26
C ARG A 159 -6.50 -10.55 -27.06
N GLY A 160 -6.49 -9.99 -25.84
CA GLY A 160 -6.72 -10.73 -24.60
C GLY A 160 -5.59 -11.70 -24.24
N ARG A 161 -4.39 -11.46 -24.78
CA ARG A 161 -3.17 -12.21 -24.44
C ARG A 161 -2.39 -11.49 -23.36
N VAL A 162 -1.56 -12.26 -22.67
CA VAL A 162 -0.75 -11.81 -21.55
C VAL A 162 0.48 -11.06 -22.09
N PRO A 163 0.74 -9.82 -21.65
CA PRO A 163 1.97 -9.10 -22.00
C PRO A 163 3.20 -9.74 -21.34
N ILE A 164 4.39 -9.35 -21.80
CA ILE A 164 5.67 -9.76 -21.21
C ILE A 164 6.38 -8.55 -20.59
N VAL A 165 7.31 -8.80 -19.68
CA VAL A 165 8.25 -7.77 -19.23
C VAL A 165 9.20 -7.45 -20.40
N ASP A 166 9.13 -6.24 -20.92
CA ASP A 166 10.02 -5.74 -21.98
C ASP A 166 10.73 -4.45 -21.56
N GLU A 167 11.59 -3.94 -22.43
CA GLU A 167 12.37 -2.72 -22.16
C GLU A 167 11.48 -1.50 -21.91
N GLN A 168 10.36 -1.39 -22.62
CA GLN A 168 9.39 -0.31 -22.42
C GLN A 168 8.80 -0.37 -21.02
N PHE A 169 8.42 -1.55 -20.55
CA PHE A 169 7.89 -1.74 -19.22
C PHE A 169 8.94 -1.44 -18.13
N ILE A 170 10.17 -1.93 -18.30
CA ILE A 170 11.28 -1.72 -17.36
C ILE A 170 11.64 -0.24 -17.21
N LYS A 171 11.46 0.57 -18.26
CA LYS A 171 11.67 2.03 -18.19
C LYS A 171 10.85 2.69 -17.07
N TYR A 172 9.67 2.17 -16.76
CA TYR A 172 8.80 2.69 -15.69
C TYR A 172 8.86 1.88 -14.40
N PHE A 173 9.24 0.60 -14.51
CA PHE A 173 9.26 -0.37 -13.43
C PHE A 173 10.60 -1.13 -13.38
N SER A 174 11.66 -0.38 -13.03
CA SER A 174 13.03 -0.90 -12.99
C SER A 174 13.22 -2.04 -12.00
N GLN A 175 12.34 -2.20 -11.01
CA GLN A 175 12.37 -3.33 -10.07
C GLN A 175 12.22 -4.68 -10.77
N TYR A 176 11.67 -4.71 -11.99
CA TYR A 176 11.48 -5.94 -12.76
C TYR A 176 12.55 -6.19 -13.83
N LYS A 177 13.68 -5.47 -13.81
CA LYS A 177 14.73 -5.58 -14.83
C LYS A 177 15.30 -7.01 -15.01
N GLU A 178 15.42 -7.76 -13.91
CA GLU A 178 15.94 -9.13 -13.91
C GLU A 178 14.94 -10.15 -14.48
N TYR A 179 13.71 -9.70 -14.79
CA TYR A 179 12.61 -10.52 -15.28
C TYR A 179 12.29 -10.27 -16.76
N ILE A 180 13.23 -9.69 -17.52
CA ILE A 180 13.05 -9.44 -18.96
C ILE A 180 12.56 -10.72 -19.69
N LYS A 181 11.57 -10.56 -20.58
CA LYS A 181 10.87 -11.61 -21.32
C LYS A 181 9.95 -12.51 -20.49
N ASP A 182 9.90 -12.36 -19.18
CA ASP A 182 8.98 -13.13 -18.35
C ASP A 182 7.52 -12.73 -18.66
N PRO A 183 6.59 -13.67 -18.89
CA PRO A 183 5.19 -13.35 -19.03
C PRO A 183 4.64 -12.71 -17.76
N MET A 184 3.70 -11.78 -17.89
CA MET A 184 3.06 -11.18 -16.72
C MET A 184 1.95 -12.08 -16.13
N ARG A 185 1.49 -11.74 -14.93
CA ARG A 185 0.34 -12.36 -14.26
C ARG A 185 -0.52 -11.29 -13.61
N HIS A 186 -1.84 -11.50 -13.64
CA HIS A 186 -2.74 -10.80 -12.73
C HIS A 186 -2.59 -11.48 -11.37
N HIS A 187 -2.38 -10.68 -10.33
CA HIS A 187 -2.26 -11.14 -8.96
C HIS A 187 -3.18 -10.31 -8.08
N HIS A 188 -3.93 -10.95 -7.17
CA HIS A 188 -4.77 -10.24 -6.21
C HIS A 188 -3.98 -9.95 -4.94
N ILE A 189 -3.76 -8.66 -4.66
CA ILE A 189 -2.97 -8.20 -3.52
C ILE A 189 -3.68 -8.62 -2.23
N GLY A 190 -3.00 -9.42 -1.40
CA GLY A 190 -3.52 -9.90 -0.13
C GLY A 190 -4.82 -10.71 -0.26
N GLU A 191 -5.02 -11.39 -1.40
CA GLU A 191 -6.26 -12.10 -1.75
C GLU A 191 -7.50 -11.19 -1.86
N GLY A 192 -7.30 -9.87 -1.92
CA GLY A 192 -8.35 -8.85 -1.91
C GLY A 192 -8.89 -8.45 -3.28
N GLY A 193 -9.49 -7.26 -3.32
CA GLY A 193 -10.11 -6.65 -4.50
C GLY A 193 -9.17 -5.86 -5.38
N GLN A 194 -7.99 -5.49 -4.88
CA GLN A 194 -6.94 -4.90 -5.70
C GLN A 194 -6.14 -5.97 -6.41
N ALA A 195 -5.91 -5.80 -7.72
CA ALA A 195 -5.03 -6.64 -8.49
C ALA A 195 -3.89 -5.85 -9.13
N VAL A 196 -2.79 -6.55 -9.42
CA VAL A 196 -1.55 -5.99 -9.97
C VAL A 196 -0.96 -6.90 -11.06
N ALA A 197 -0.18 -6.30 -11.95
CA ALA A 197 0.57 -6.96 -12.99
C ALA A 197 1.99 -7.23 -12.50
N LEU A 198 2.40 -8.51 -12.46
CA LEU A 198 3.71 -8.93 -11.97
C LEU A 198 4.37 -9.92 -12.94
N PRO A 199 5.70 -9.99 -13.01
CA PRO A 199 6.40 -11.12 -13.62
C PRO A 199 5.89 -12.46 -13.07
N LYS A 200 5.68 -13.44 -13.94
CA LYS A 200 5.18 -14.78 -13.56
C LYS A 200 6.11 -15.46 -12.54
N SER A 201 7.41 -15.22 -12.62
CA SER A 201 8.41 -15.82 -11.74
C SER A 201 8.27 -15.37 -10.28
N LEU A 202 7.74 -14.17 -10.04
CA LEU A 202 7.40 -13.69 -8.69
C LEU A 202 6.08 -14.30 -8.16
N HIS A 203 5.34 -15.02 -9.01
CA HIS A 203 4.05 -15.61 -8.72
C HIS A 203 4.01 -17.14 -8.99
N PRO A 204 4.88 -17.96 -8.36
CA PRO A 204 4.92 -19.40 -8.57
C PRO A 204 3.80 -20.10 -7.78
N GLY A 205 2.63 -20.25 -8.40
CA GLY A 205 1.49 -20.93 -7.76
C GLY A 205 1.06 -20.20 -6.49
N TYR A 206 1.10 -20.89 -5.34
CA TYR A 206 0.80 -20.32 -4.02
C TYR A 206 2.04 -19.80 -3.25
N GLY A 207 3.22 -19.81 -3.88
CA GLY A 207 4.47 -19.29 -3.30
C GLY A 207 4.83 -17.88 -3.78
N GLY A 208 6.09 -17.49 -3.59
CA GLY A 208 6.60 -16.17 -3.96
C GLY A 208 5.82 -15.06 -3.27
N ILE A 209 5.26 -14.13 -4.05
CA ILE A 209 4.52 -12.98 -3.51
C ILE A 209 3.42 -13.38 -2.51
N HIS A 210 2.72 -14.50 -2.72
CA HIS A 210 1.68 -14.93 -1.78
C HIS A 210 2.20 -15.21 -0.36
N ASN A 211 3.42 -15.72 -0.20
CA ASN A 211 4.02 -15.95 1.11
C ASN A 211 4.49 -14.64 1.72
N VAL A 212 5.10 -13.79 0.89
CA VAL A 212 5.56 -12.45 1.28
C VAL A 212 4.39 -11.62 1.81
N GLU A 213 3.24 -11.63 1.12
CA GLU A 213 2.02 -10.95 1.56
C GLU A 213 1.47 -11.46 2.90
N LYS A 214 1.56 -12.77 3.15
CA LYS A 214 1.17 -13.38 4.43
C LYS A 214 2.11 -12.94 5.55
N GLU A 215 3.42 -12.96 5.31
CA GLU A 215 4.44 -12.51 6.26
C GLU A 215 4.30 -11.01 6.58
N TRP A 216 3.94 -10.21 5.58
CA TRP A 216 3.64 -8.79 5.72
C TRP A 216 2.29 -8.52 6.37
N GLY A 217 1.47 -9.56 6.61
CA GLY A 217 0.17 -9.48 7.24
C GLY A 217 -0.87 -8.71 6.41
N ILE A 218 -0.77 -8.75 5.07
CA ILE A 218 -1.68 -8.03 4.18
C ILE A 218 -2.83 -8.91 3.67
N THR A 219 -2.71 -10.23 3.79
CA THR A 219 -3.78 -11.17 3.41
C THR A 219 -5.05 -10.90 4.22
N GLY A 220 -6.20 -10.82 3.52
CA GLY A 220 -7.51 -10.61 4.14
C GLY A 220 -7.84 -9.16 4.51
N ILE A 221 -6.99 -8.18 4.14
CA ILE A 221 -7.24 -6.76 4.43
C ILE A 221 -8.58 -6.25 3.86
N ASP A 222 -9.05 -6.88 2.78
CA ASP A 222 -10.31 -6.54 2.11
C ASP A 222 -11.51 -7.39 2.58
N ASP A 223 -11.35 -8.28 3.55
CA ASP A 223 -12.41 -9.21 3.98
C ASP A 223 -13.60 -8.48 4.60
N GLU A 224 -13.35 -7.40 5.35
CA GLU A 224 -14.41 -6.57 5.91
C GLU A 224 -15.22 -5.88 4.80
N ILE A 225 -14.52 -5.33 3.80
CA ILE A 225 -15.14 -4.69 2.64
C ILE A 225 -15.98 -5.72 1.86
N ALA A 226 -15.40 -6.88 1.57
CA ALA A 226 -16.06 -7.97 0.87
C ALA A 226 -17.30 -8.47 1.63
N THR A 227 -17.23 -8.57 2.96
CA THR A 227 -18.36 -9.01 3.79
C THR A 227 -19.50 -8.00 3.78
N ARG A 228 -19.20 -6.70 3.89
CA ARG A 228 -20.22 -5.65 3.79
C ARG A 228 -20.88 -5.62 2.41
N LEU A 229 -20.10 -5.80 1.35
CA LEU A 229 -20.61 -5.90 -0.01
C LEU A 229 -21.52 -7.12 -0.22
N GLU A 230 -21.12 -8.27 0.33
CA GLU A 230 -21.92 -9.49 0.28
C GLU A 230 -23.28 -9.29 0.95
N THR A 231 -23.30 -8.68 2.15
CA THR A 231 -24.55 -8.33 2.83
C THR A 231 -25.42 -7.39 2.00
N PHE A 232 -24.82 -6.36 1.40
CA PHE A 232 -25.53 -5.39 0.57
C PHE A 232 -26.18 -6.05 -0.65
N ILE A 233 -25.43 -6.86 -1.41
CA ILE A 233 -25.95 -7.55 -2.59
C ILE A 233 -27.05 -8.55 -2.22
N ASN A 234 -26.89 -9.28 -1.11
CA ASN A 234 -27.91 -10.23 -0.66
C ASN A 234 -29.20 -9.53 -0.20
N ASN A 235 -29.11 -8.32 0.35
CA ASN A 235 -30.29 -7.52 0.68
C ASN A 235 -30.99 -6.96 -0.56
N LEU A 236 -30.26 -6.65 -1.65
CA LEU A 236 -30.87 -6.21 -2.91
C LEU A 236 -31.56 -7.34 -3.69
N ARG A 237 -31.20 -8.60 -3.41
CA ARG A 237 -31.77 -9.79 -4.07
C ARG A 237 -33.02 -10.35 -3.38
N ARG A 238 -33.36 -9.81 -2.20
CA ARG A 238 -34.59 -10.13 -1.46
C ARG A 238 -35.70 -9.18 -1.87
#